data_AF-A0A2M8DLH7-F1
#
_entry.id   AF-A0A2M8DLH7-F1
#
_cell.length_a   1.000
_cell.length_b   1.000
_cell.length_c   1.000
_cell.angle_alpha   90.00
_cell.angle_beta   90.00
_cell.angle_gamma   90.00
#
_symmetry.space_group_name_H-M   'P 1'
#
loop_
_entity.id
_entity.type
_entity.pdbx_description
1 polymer ?
#
loop_
_entity_poly.entity_id
_entity_poly.type
_entity_poly.pdbx_seq_one_letter_code
_entity_poly.pdbx_strand_id
1 'polypeptide(L)'
;HKSMVPVAGKPLLEHTLLWLKKWGIKKIVFGVGYQKESIINYFKDGKKWGVKIIYTEHNPEGGTADALKEDIEKSKINDNYFFVTNADQLTSFPLK
;
A
#
# COMPACT_ATOMS: atom_id res chain seq x y z
N HIS A 1 6.47 13.36 0.35
CA HIS A 1 6.26 11.99 0.88
C HIS A 1 7.24 11.00 0.22
N LYS A 2 8.05 10.22 0.97
CA LYS A 2 9.09 9.31 0.42
C LYS A 2 8.52 8.30 -0.59
N SER A 3 7.33 7.75 -0.34
CA SER A 3 6.68 6.75 -1.21
C SER A 3 6.27 7.29 -2.58
N MET A 4 6.17 8.61 -2.74
CA MET A 4 5.81 9.27 -4.00
C MET A 4 7.02 9.78 -4.79
N VAL A 5 8.24 9.56 -4.30
CA VAL A 5 9.47 9.93 -5.01
C VAL A 5 9.55 9.14 -6.32
N PRO A 6 9.77 9.82 -7.46
CA PRO A 6 9.87 9.15 -8.75
C PRO A 6 11.19 8.37 -8.86
N VAL A 7 11.08 7.09 -9.22
CA VAL A 7 12.20 6.21 -9.57
C VAL A 7 11.87 5.59 -10.93
N ALA A 8 12.76 5.78 -11.91
CA ALA A 8 12.53 5.35 -13.30
C ALA A 8 11.16 5.78 -13.86
N GLY A 9 10.75 7.03 -13.58
CA GLY A 9 9.52 7.63 -14.10
C GLY A 9 8.23 7.23 -13.38
N LYS A 10 8.29 6.44 -12.31
CA LYS A 10 7.13 6.02 -11.50
C LYS A 10 7.35 6.26 -10.01
N PRO A 11 6.32 6.57 -9.23
CA PRO A 11 6.43 6.62 -7.77
C PRO A 11 6.99 5.32 -7.20
N LEU A 12 7.79 5.41 -6.13
CA LEU A 12 8.34 4.26 -5.41
C LEU A 12 7.26 3.23 -5.05
N LEU A 13 6.13 3.70 -4.52
CA LEU A 13 4.99 2.86 -4.14
C LEU A 13 4.34 2.13 -5.33
N GLU A 14 4.45 2.67 -6.55
CA GLU A 14 3.93 1.99 -7.74
C GLU A 14 4.75 0.74 -8.06
N HIS A 15 6.06 0.77 -7.84
CA HIS A 15 6.92 -0.41 -8.02
C HIS A 15 6.52 -1.52 -7.04
N THR A 16 6.28 -1.19 -5.77
CA THR A 16 5.80 -2.14 -4.76
C THR A 16 4.45 -2.74 -5.16
N LEU A 17 3.50 -1.90 -5.60
CA LEU A 17 2.19 -2.36 -6.08
C LEU A 17 2.32 -3.31 -7.29
N LEU A 18 3.15 -2.96 -8.27
CA LEU A 18 3.38 -3.78 -9.46
C LEU A 18 4.02 -5.13 -9.11
N TRP A 19 4.94 -5.14 -8.14
CA TRP A 19 5.55 -6.36 -7.64
C TRP A 19 4.52 -7.25 -6.92
N LEU A 20 3.69 -6.70 -6.03
CA LEU A 20 2.60 -7.45 -5.39
C LEU A 20 1.61 -8.03 -6.42
N LYS A 21 1.24 -7.22 -7.41
CA LYS A 21 0.38 -7.67 -8.52
C LYS A 21 0.99 -8.85 -9.28
N LYS A 22 2.30 -8.80 -9.58
CA LYS A 22 3.02 -9.88 -10.28
C LYS A 22 2.86 -11.23 -9.56
N TRP A 23 2.73 -11.20 -8.23
CA TRP A 23 2.52 -12.38 -7.38
C TRP A 23 1.04 -12.73 -7.13
N GLY A 24 0.12 -12.13 -7.90
CA GLY A 24 -1.31 -12.45 -7.89
C GLY A 24 -2.11 -11.75 -6.79
N ILE A 25 -1.54 -10.79 -6.07
CA ILE A 25 -2.27 -10.00 -5.08
C ILE A 25 -3.21 -9.02 -5.80
N LYS A 26 -4.51 -9.09 -5.45
CA LYS A 26 -5.57 -8.29 -6.09
C LYS A 26 -6.21 -7.24 -5.17
N LYS A 27 -6.06 -7.37 -3.85
CA LYS A 27 -6.53 -6.40 -2.86
C LYS A 27 -5.32 -5.83 -2.13
N ILE A 28 -5.21 -4.52 -2.06
CA ILE A 28 -4.10 -3.83 -1.40
C ILE A 28 -4.69 -2.80 -0.45
N VAL A 29 -4.19 -2.79 0.78
CA VAL A 29 -4.50 -1.75 1.77
C VAL A 29 -3.32 -0.79 1.81
N PHE A 30 -3.60 0.50 1.65
CA PHE A 30 -2.64 1.56 1.87
C PHE A 30 -3.00 2.27 3.17
N GLY A 31 -2.21 1.98 4.21
CA GLY A 31 -2.13 2.83 5.40
C GLY A 31 -1.53 4.18 5.00
N VAL A 32 -2.34 5.23 5.07
CA VAL A 32 -1.95 6.58 4.67
C VAL A 32 -2.05 7.55 5.85
N GLY A 33 -1.05 8.43 5.97
CA GLY A 33 -1.00 9.48 6.97
C GLY A 33 -0.77 10.84 6.32
N TYR A 34 0.28 11.54 6.74
CA TYR A 34 0.65 12.85 6.19
C TYR A 34 0.80 12.84 4.65
N GLN A 35 0.20 13.80 3.95
CA GLN A 35 0.16 13.91 2.47
C GLN A 35 -0.56 12.76 1.75
N LYS A 36 -1.52 12.10 2.41
CA LYS A 36 -2.39 11.05 1.82
C LYS A 36 -3.01 11.44 0.48
N GLU A 37 -3.32 12.71 0.27
CA GLU A 37 -3.98 13.21 -0.94
C GLU A 37 -3.15 12.92 -2.19
N SER A 38 -1.82 13.01 -2.10
CA SER A 38 -0.93 12.70 -3.22
C SER A 38 -1.02 11.23 -3.63
N ILE A 39 -1.09 10.33 -2.65
CA ILE A 39 -1.22 8.89 -2.88
C ILE A 39 -2.62 8.58 -3.43
N ILE A 40 -3.67 9.07 -2.77
CA ILE A 40 -5.07 8.81 -3.17
C ILE A 40 -5.33 9.32 -4.59
N ASN A 41 -4.87 10.53 -4.93
CA ASN A 41 -5.09 11.11 -6.25
C ASN A 41 -4.35 10.36 -7.37
N TYR A 42 -3.15 9.85 -7.07
CA TYR A 42 -2.35 9.10 -8.04
C TYR A 42 -2.92 7.69 -8.28
N PHE A 43 -3.19 6.96 -7.19
CA PHE A 43 -3.56 5.55 -7.24
C PHE A 43 -5.07 5.30 -7.38
N LYS A 44 -5.90 6.25 -6.96
CA LYS A 44 -7.37 6.19 -7.03
C LYS A 44 -7.89 4.86 -6.50
N ASP A 45 -8.77 4.17 -7.21
CA ASP A 45 -9.31 2.86 -6.80
C ASP A 45 -8.41 1.67 -7.19
N GLY A 46 -7.26 1.91 -7.84
CA GLY A 46 -6.35 0.86 -8.29
C GLY A 46 -6.72 0.21 -9.63
N LYS A 47 -7.85 0.56 -10.25
CA LYS A 47 -8.32 -0.08 -11.50
C LYS A 47 -7.32 0.00 -12.63
N LYS A 48 -6.57 1.12 -12.74
CA LYS A 48 -5.50 1.30 -13.73
C LYS A 48 -4.47 0.16 -13.70
N TRP A 49 -4.24 -0.44 -12.52
CA TRP A 49 -3.31 -1.54 -12.35
C TRP A 49 -3.99 -2.91 -12.24
N GLY A 50 -5.31 -2.98 -12.28
CA GLY A 50 -6.06 -4.24 -12.16
C GLY A 50 -6.09 -4.80 -10.73
N VAL A 51 -5.99 -3.93 -9.73
CA VAL A 51 -6.12 -4.25 -8.30
C VAL A 51 -7.21 -3.39 -7.67
N LYS A 52 -7.70 -3.80 -6.49
CA LYS A 52 -8.55 -2.99 -5.62
C LYS A 52 -7.70 -2.38 -4.53
N ILE A 53 -7.69 -1.06 -4.42
CA ILE A 53 -7.01 -0.34 -3.34
C ILE A 53 -8.02 0.12 -2.30
N ILE A 54 -7.69 -0.11 -1.03
CA ILE A 54 -8.42 0.39 0.13
C ILE A 54 -7.48 1.31 0.89
N TYR A 55 -7.97 2.47 1.29
CA TYR A 55 -7.19 3.43 2.07
C TYR A 55 -7.67 3.41 3.50
N THR A 56 -6.72 3.36 4.42
CA THR A 56 -6.94 3.43 5.86
C THR A 56 -6.12 4.58 6.39
N GLU A 57 -6.76 5.48 7.12
CA GLU A 57 -6.06 6.60 7.76
C GLU A 57 -5.71 6.19 9.17
N HIS A 58 -4.42 6.25 9.51
CA HIS A 58 -3.93 5.86 10.82
C HIS A 58 -3.66 7.08 11.71
N ASN A 59 -3.87 6.92 13.01
CA ASN A 59 -3.60 7.98 13.98
C ASN A 59 -2.07 8.28 14.04
N PRO A 60 -1.64 9.55 13.92
CA PRO A 60 -0.22 9.91 13.99
C PRO A 60 0.45 9.65 15.36
N GLU A 61 -0.31 9.44 16.44
CA GLU A 61 0.23 9.21 17.79
C GLU A 61 0.66 7.75 18.05
N GLY A 62 0.44 6.83 17.10
CA GLY A 62 0.74 5.39 17.23
C GLY A 62 2.01 4.93 16.51
N GLY A 63 2.53 3.76 16.92
CA GLY A 63 3.64 3.09 16.25
C GLY A 63 3.22 2.28 15.01
N THR A 64 4.19 1.64 14.34
CA THR A 64 3.91 0.80 13.15
C THR A 64 2.96 -0.36 13.45
N ALA A 65 3.03 -0.95 14.64
CA ALA A 65 2.13 -2.03 15.05
C ALA A 65 0.68 -1.54 15.24
N ASP A 66 0.51 -0.34 15.81
CA ASP A 66 -0.81 0.28 15.98
C ASP A 66 -1.42 0.63 14.63
N ALA A 67 -0.63 1.22 13.74
CA ALA A 67 -1.05 1.51 12.37
C ALA A 67 -1.50 0.24 11.62
N LEU A 68 -0.74 -0.86 11.74
CA LEU A 68 -1.11 -2.13 11.13
C LEU A 68 -2.43 -2.69 11.70
N LYS A 69 -2.62 -2.60 13.03
CA LYS A 69 -3.87 -3.03 13.67
C LYS A 69 -5.05 -2.20 13.15
N GLU A 70 -4.89 -0.88 13.07
CA GLU A 70 -5.91 0.01 12.51
C GLU A 70 -6.21 -0.30 11.04
N ASP A 71 -5.18 -0.60 10.23
CA ASP A 71 -5.34 -0.96 8.82
C ASP A 71 -6.17 -2.25 8.67
N ILE A 72 -5.90 -3.26 9.51
CA ILE A 72 -6.66 -4.52 9.52
C ILE A 72 -8.12 -4.26 9.91
N GLU A 73 -8.35 -3.53 11.00
CA GLU A 73 -9.70 -3.24 11.50
C GLU A 73 -10.53 -2.37 10.54
N LYS A 74 -9.93 -1.32 9.96
CA LYS A 74 -10.60 -0.35 9.10
C LYS A 74 -10.78 -0.83 7.66
N SER A 75 -9.89 -1.70 7.16
CA SER A 75 -9.97 -2.20 5.78
C SER A 75 -11.17 -3.12 5.54
N LYS A 76 -11.72 -3.72 6.61
CA LYS A 76 -12.83 -4.71 6.57
C LYS A 76 -12.52 -5.90 5.66
N ILE A 77 -11.25 -6.27 5.54
CA ILE A 77 -10.82 -7.46 4.81
C ILE A 77 -10.82 -8.65 5.77
N ASN A 78 -11.57 -9.69 5.41
CA ASN A 78 -11.70 -10.93 6.22
C ASN A 78 -10.84 -12.08 5.65
N ASP A 79 -9.71 -11.76 5.02
CA ASP A 79 -8.81 -12.77 4.45
C ASP A 79 -7.91 -13.34 5.57
N ASN A 80 -7.72 -14.66 5.62
CA ASN A 80 -6.98 -15.34 6.71
C ASN A 80 -5.47 -15.02 6.73
N TYR A 81 -4.92 -14.61 5.58
CA TYR A 81 -3.51 -14.34 5.41
C TYR A 81 -3.32 -13.05 4.62
N PHE A 82 -2.35 -12.25 5.04
CA PHE A 82 -1.96 -11.02 4.37
C PHE A 82 -0.44 -10.87 4.41
N PHE A 83 0.09 -10.10 3.46
CA PHE A 83 1.48 -9.68 3.45
C PHE A 83 1.56 -8.23 3.94
N VAL A 84 2.60 -7.92 4.71
CA VAL A 84 2.90 -6.56 5.16
C VAL A 84 4.26 -6.17 4.58
N THR A 85 4.33 -4.99 3.96
CA THR A 85 5.57 -4.44 3.39
C THR A 85 5.60 -2.94 3.63
N ASN A 86 6.79 -2.39 3.78
CA ASN A 86 6.95 -0.94 3.83
C ASN A 86 6.80 -0.34 2.42
N ALA A 87 6.21 0.84 2.36
CA ALA A 87 5.91 1.58 1.12
C ALA A 87 7.16 2.20 0.45
N ASP A 88 8.32 2.12 1.09
CA ASP A 88 9.60 2.62 0.59
C ASP A 88 10.60 1.51 0.23
N GLN A 89 10.15 0.25 0.21
CA GLN A 89 10.96 -0.89 -0.20
C GLN A 89 10.86 -1.17 -1.70
N LEU A 90 12.02 -1.27 -2.34
CA LEU A 90 12.21 -1.84 -3.68
C LEU A 90 12.83 -3.22 -3.52
N THR A 91 12.18 -4.24 -4.05
CA THR A 91 12.68 -5.61 -3.97
C THR A 91 12.30 -6.42 -5.20
N SER A 92 13.13 -7.41 -5.50
CA SER A 92 12.87 -8.47 -6.49
C SER A 92 12.66 -9.83 -5.84
N PHE A 93 12.61 -9.89 -4.50
CA PHE A 93 12.47 -11.13 -3.75
C PHE A 93 11.19 -11.88 -4.17
N PRO A 94 11.24 -13.21 -4.35
CA PRO A 94 10.05 -13.99 -4.68
C PRO A 94 9.11 -14.06 -3.47
N LEU A 95 7.84 -13.70 -3.67
CA LEU A 95 6.84 -13.71 -2.60
C LEU A 95 6.25 -15.12 -2.38
N LYS A 96 6.37 -15.99 -3.38
CA LYS A 96 5.93 -17.39 -3.40
C LYS A 96 6.90 -18.24 -4.22
#